data_AF-A0A7Y4KHW8-F1
#
_entry.id   AF-A0A7Y4KHW8-F1
#
_cell.length_a   1.000
_cell.length_b   1.000
_cell.length_c   1.000
_cell.angle_alpha   90.00
_cell.angle_beta   90.00
_cell.angle_gamma   90.00
#
_symmetry.space_group_name_H-M   'P 1'
#
loop_
_entity.id
_entity.type
_entity.pdbx_description
1 polymer ?
#
loop_
_entity_poly.entity_id
_entity_poly.type
_entity_poly.pdbx_seq_one_letter_code
_entity_poly.pdbx_strand_id
1 'polypeptide(L)'
;MGTGSTLPVTLHEYKVRASLLIKDLDSSDTARATRAAERMRALPFFAALPLGEVLARRDTVQHKHGLAVIAREAGHATWTDLKQALEVGARGLDTRAFFQKVQAVFLNRWFSSYKEAARSLEAQGGFLFPFRAQCFVCEADFLQALGIDPGDPDWERMGRDWVRPRDRAAKERLEAKLVALGYGGDHDVR
;
A
#
# COMPACT_ATOMS: atom_id res chain seq x y z
N MET A 1 -27.28 -3.35 4.07
CA MET A 1 -26.04 -3.82 4.72
C MET A 1 -24.87 -3.46 3.81
N GLY A 2 -24.24 -2.32 4.06
CA GLY A 2 -23.18 -1.80 3.20
C GLY A 2 -21.88 -2.55 3.47
N THR A 3 -21.47 -3.38 2.52
CA THR A 3 -20.09 -3.89 2.47
C THR A 3 -19.19 -2.69 2.17
N GLY A 4 -18.69 -2.05 3.22
CA GLY A 4 -17.68 -1.02 3.13
C GLY A 4 -16.50 -1.58 2.34
N SER A 5 -16.31 -1.03 1.14
CA SER A 5 -15.21 -1.34 0.25
C SER A 5 -13.91 -1.15 1.01
N THR A 6 -13.34 -2.24 1.53
CA THR A 6 -12.06 -2.25 2.24
C THR A 6 -10.99 -2.28 1.17
N LEU A 7 -10.88 -1.16 0.45
CA LEU A 7 -9.70 -0.89 -0.34
C LEU A 7 -8.49 -0.96 0.59
N PRO A 8 -7.36 -1.54 0.15
CA PRO A 8 -6.13 -1.51 0.92
C PRO A 8 -5.79 -0.04 1.21
N VAL A 9 -5.82 0.32 2.50
CA VAL A 9 -5.56 1.69 2.95
C VAL A 9 -4.13 2.03 2.58
N THR A 10 -3.97 3.05 1.73
CA THR A 10 -2.65 3.45 1.23
C THR A 10 -1.91 4.30 2.27
N LEU A 11 -0.58 4.39 2.15
CA LEU A 11 0.23 5.28 2.98
C LEU A 11 -0.24 6.74 2.91
N HIS A 12 -0.72 7.17 1.74
CA HIS A 12 -1.32 8.50 1.55
C HIS A 12 -2.60 8.65 2.38
N GLU A 13 -3.47 7.66 2.37
CA GLU A 13 -4.71 7.68 3.13
C GLU A 13 -4.47 7.74 4.65
N TYR A 14 -3.47 7.02 5.16
CA TYR A 14 -3.07 7.13 6.57
C TYR A 14 -2.57 8.53 6.93
N LYS A 15 -1.80 9.19 6.04
CA LYS A 15 -1.39 10.58 6.24
C LYS A 15 -2.58 11.54 6.26
N VAL A 16 -3.57 11.33 5.38
CA VAL A 16 -4.80 12.13 5.35
C VAL A 16 -5.56 11.95 6.67
N ARG A 17 -5.73 10.71 7.16
CA ARG A 17 -6.39 10.43 8.45
C ARG A 17 -5.69 11.11 9.63
N ALA A 18 -4.35 11.12 9.65
CA ALA A 18 -3.58 11.81 10.69
C ALA A 18 -3.80 13.34 10.66
N SER A 19 -3.83 13.94 9.47
CA SER A 19 -4.13 15.36 9.32
C SER A 19 -5.56 15.71 9.75
N LEU A 20 -6.53 14.86 9.42
CA LEU A 20 -7.93 15.02 9.85
C LEU A 20 -8.05 14.92 11.37
N LEU A 21 -7.38 13.96 12.01
CA LEU A 21 -7.37 13.81 13.46
C LEU A 21 -6.87 15.08 14.19
N ILE A 22 -5.84 15.75 13.66
CA ILE A 22 -5.33 17.00 14.26
C ILE A 22 -6.33 18.14 14.06
N LYS A 23 -6.90 18.27 12.85
CA LYS A 23 -7.96 19.26 12.60
C LYS A 23 -9.19 19.03 13.48
N ASP A 24 -9.52 17.79 13.78
CA ASP A 24 -10.61 17.43 14.68
C ASP A 24 -10.31 17.86 16.13
N LEU A 25 -9.05 17.75 16.56
CA LEU A 25 -8.59 18.20 17.87
C LEU A 25 -8.65 19.73 18.03
N ASP A 26 -8.31 20.47 16.97
CA ASP A 26 -8.36 21.93 16.94
C ASP A 26 -9.75 22.50 16.64
N SER A 27 -10.76 21.64 16.50
CA SER A 27 -12.12 22.08 16.18
C SER A 27 -12.76 22.83 17.35
N SER A 28 -13.52 23.89 17.05
CA SER A 28 -14.37 24.58 18.03
C SER A 28 -15.56 23.73 18.50
N ASP A 29 -15.91 22.66 17.77
CA ASP A 29 -16.88 21.66 18.18
C ASP A 29 -16.31 20.81 19.32
N THR A 30 -16.82 21.03 20.53
CA THR A 30 -16.39 20.34 21.76
C THR A 30 -16.53 18.83 21.66
N ALA A 31 -17.56 18.30 20.98
CA ALA A 31 -17.74 16.86 20.84
C ALA A 31 -16.70 16.27 19.89
N ARG A 32 -16.36 16.98 18.81
CA ARG A 32 -15.33 16.56 17.84
C ARG A 32 -13.93 16.61 18.45
N ALA A 33 -13.60 17.69 19.14
CA ALA A 33 -12.32 17.85 19.83
C ALA A 33 -12.14 16.79 20.94
N THR A 34 -13.19 16.50 21.72
CA THR A 34 -13.14 15.47 22.77
C THR A 34 -12.88 14.08 22.20
N ARG A 35 -13.55 13.68 21.11
CA ARG A 35 -13.28 12.40 20.44
C ARG A 35 -11.85 12.31 19.89
N ALA A 36 -11.31 13.40 19.35
CA ALA A 36 -9.92 13.43 18.90
C ALA A 36 -8.94 13.32 20.08
N ALA A 37 -9.22 13.99 21.19
CA ALA A 37 -8.42 13.90 22.42
C ALA A 37 -8.43 12.49 23.02
N GLU A 38 -9.57 11.78 22.99
CA GLU A 38 -9.65 10.38 23.39
C GLU A 38 -8.73 9.49 22.56
N ARG A 39 -8.72 9.68 21.23
CA ARG A 39 -7.82 8.96 20.32
C ARG A 39 -6.36 9.27 20.60
N MET A 40 -6.03 10.52 20.95
CA MET A 40 -4.65 10.90 21.32
C MET A 40 -4.12 10.15 22.55
N ARG A 41 -5.01 9.73 23.48
CA ARG A 41 -4.63 8.91 24.65
C ARG A 41 -4.13 7.52 24.30
N ALA A 42 -4.24 7.08 23.04
CA ALA A 42 -3.56 5.86 22.56
C ALA A 42 -2.02 5.97 22.63
N LEU A 43 -1.47 7.19 22.71
CA LEU A 43 -0.06 7.43 22.90
C LEU A 43 0.31 7.43 24.39
N PRO A 44 1.41 6.77 24.80
CA PRO A 44 1.83 6.71 26.21
C PRO A 44 1.99 8.09 26.87
N PHE A 45 2.43 9.09 26.10
CA PHE A 45 2.60 10.47 26.56
C PHE A 45 1.27 11.14 26.99
N PHE A 46 0.15 10.80 26.35
CA PHE A 46 -1.17 11.37 26.65
C PHE A 46 -2.06 10.41 27.46
N ALA A 47 -1.72 9.12 27.55
CA ALA A 47 -2.53 8.08 28.18
C ALA A 47 -2.88 8.39 29.65
N ALA A 48 -1.91 8.90 30.40
CA ALA A 48 -2.03 9.26 31.81
C ALA A 48 -2.73 10.62 32.04
N LEU A 49 -2.94 11.41 30.98
CA LEU A 49 -3.52 12.75 31.11
C LEU A 49 -5.05 12.68 31.02
N PRO A 50 -5.77 13.49 31.81
CA PRO A 50 -7.20 13.69 31.63
C PRO A 50 -7.49 14.40 30.30
N LEU A 51 -8.67 14.15 29.71
CA LEU A 51 -9.03 14.69 28.39
C LEU A 51 -8.92 16.22 28.31
N GLY A 52 -9.29 16.93 29.38
CA GLY A 52 -9.16 18.39 29.44
C GLY A 52 -7.71 18.88 29.34
N GLU A 53 -6.75 18.11 29.86
CA GLU A 53 -5.34 18.46 29.78
C GLU A 53 -4.73 18.11 28.41
N VAL A 54 -5.23 17.06 27.75
CA VAL A 54 -4.90 16.75 26.35
C VAL A 54 -5.39 17.87 25.43
N LEU A 55 -6.62 18.36 25.64
CA LEU A 55 -7.20 19.49 24.90
C LEU A 55 -6.46 20.82 25.15
N ALA A 56 -6.01 21.05 26.39
CA ALA A 56 -5.19 22.22 26.72
C ALA A 56 -3.80 22.18 26.07
N ARG A 57 -3.29 20.97 25.79
CA ARG A 57 -2.00 20.75 25.13
C ARG A 57 -2.11 20.60 23.61
N ARG A 58 -3.27 20.89 22.99
CA ARG A 58 -3.48 20.74 21.54
C ARG A 58 -2.42 21.47 20.70
N ASP A 59 -1.94 22.63 21.15
CA ASP A 59 -0.92 23.42 20.46
C ASP A 59 0.46 22.73 20.42
N THR A 60 0.69 21.75 21.31
CA THR A 60 1.91 20.93 21.34
C THR A 60 1.78 19.67 20.46
N VAL A 61 0.58 19.39 19.95
CA VAL A 61 0.31 18.24 19.10
C VAL A 61 0.82 18.51 17.69
N GLN A 62 1.80 17.71 17.26
CA GLN A 62 2.37 17.78 15.93
C GLN A 62 1.84 16.65 15.04
N HIS A 63 2.02 16.80 13.73
CA HIS A 63 1.64 15.79 12.73
C HIS A 63 2.16 14.38 13.05
N LYS A 64 3.37 14.28 13.62
CA LYS A 64 3.96 13.01 14.06
C LYS A 64 3.13 12.28 15.14
N HIS A 65 2.44 13.01 16.02
CA HIS A 65 1.58 12.41 17.04
C HIS A 65 0.31 11.85 16.39
N GLY A 66 -0.28 12.59 15.46
CA GLY A 66 -1.40 12.08 14.66
C GLY A 66 -1.03 10.80 13.90
N LEU A 67 0.14 10.76 13.25
CA LEU A 67 0.63 9.56 12.57
C LEU A 67 0.83 8.37 13.52
N ALA A 68 1.35 8.62 14.73
CA ALA A 68 1.56 7.58 15.73
C ALA A 68 0.24 7.01 16.27
N VAL A 69 -0.79 7.83 16.46
CA VAL A 69 -2.15 7.37 16.83
C VAL A 69 -2.72 6.48 15.72
N ILE A 70 -2.69 6.95 14.48
CA ILE A 70 -3.21 6.21 13.33
C ILE A 70 -2.47 4.88 13.14
N ALA A 71 -1.16 4.82 13.37
CA ALA A 71 -0.39 3.58 13.32
C ALA A 71 -0.87 2.57 14.37
N ARG A 72 -1.10 3.02 15.61
CA ARG A 72 -1.61 2.19 16.71
C ARG A 72 -3.01 1.69 16.48
N GLU A 73 -3.89 2.54 15.96
CA GLU A 73 -5.24 2.14 15.56
C GLU A 73 -5.24 1.11 14.42
N ALA A 74 -4.23 1.16 13.55
CA ALA A 74 -3.99 0.15 12.52
C ALA A 74 -3.31 -1.13 13.07
N GLY A 75 -3.04 -1.22 14.37
CA GLY A 75 -2.42 -2.39 15.02
C GLY A 75 -0.89 -2.37 15.06
N HIS A 76 -0.24 -1.27 14.71
CA HIS A 76 1.22 -1.14 14.66
C HIS A 76 1.75 -0.28 15.82
N ALA A 77 2.88 -0.68 16.43
CA ALA A 77 3.43 0.04 17.58
C ALA A 77 3.92 1.44 17.21
N THR A 78 4.51 1.60 16.02
CA THR A 78 5.02 2.87 15.50
C THR A 78 4.60 3.11 14.04
N TRP A 79 4.68 4.38 13.62
CA TRP A 79 4.50 4.76 12.22
C TRP A 79 5.55 4.12 11.28
N THR A 80 6.76 3.87 11.80
CA THR A 80 7.80 3.15 11.06
C THR A 80 7.39 1.69 10.85
N ASP A 81 6.84 1.02 11.86
CA ASP A 81 6.37 -0.37 11.74
C ASP A 81 5.20 -0.48 10.75
N LEU A 82 4.28 0.49 10.73
CA LEU A 82 3.20 0.54 9.74
C LEU A 82 3.76 0.74 8.33
N LYS A 83 4.70 1.67 8.14
CA LYS A 83 5.36 1.86 6.84
C LYS A 83 6.07 0.60 6.40
N GLN A 84 6.84 -0.01 7.30
CA GLN A 84 7.57 -1.23 7.03
C GLN A 84 6.59 -2.38 6.76
N ALA A 85 5.47 -2.49 7.45
CA ALA A 85 4.45 -3.50 7.17
C ALA A 85 3.74 -3.29 5.83
N LEU A 86 3.52 -2.04 5.41
CA LEU A 86 3.02 -1.72 4.07
C LEU A 86 4.08 -1.99 3.00
N GLU A 87 5.35 -1.75 3.29
CA GLU A 87 6.49 -2.07 2.43
C GLU A 87 6.79 -3.58 2.40
N VAL A 88 6.54 -4.31 3.49
CA VAL A 88 6.66 -5.77 3.64
C VAL A 88 5.47 -6.48 3.00
N GLY A 89 4.26 -5.95 3.14
CA GLY A 89 3.13 -6.34 2.31
C GLY A 89 3.36 -6.03 0.83
N ALA A 90 4.26 -5.08 0.54
CA ALA A 90 4.81 -4.82 -0.79
C ALA A 90 6.13 -5.56 -1.09
N ARG A 91 6.69 -6.39 -0.17
CA ARG A 91 7.81 -7.34 -0.42
C ARG A 91 7.34 -8.55 -1.23
N GLY A 92 6.29 -8.36 -2.00
CA GLY A 92 6.04 -9.13 -3.18
C GLY A 92 7.08 -8.83 -4.27
N LEU A 93 6.93 -9.53 -5.37
CA LEU A 93 7.68 -9.36 -6.62
C LEU A 93 8.37 -7.98 -6.80
N ASP A 94 9.70 -7.94 -6.96
CA ASP A 94 10.41 -6.71 -7.33
C ASP A 94 10.38 -6.52 -8.85
N THR A 95 9.41 -5.76 -9.32
CA THR A 95 9.25 -5.44 -10.75
C THR A 95 10.40 -4.59 -11.30
N ARG A 96 11.28 -4.02 -10.46
CA ARG A 96 12.51 -3.36 -10.94
C ARG A 96 13.52 -4.38 -11.49
N ALA A 97 13.57 -5.57 -10.88
CA ALA A 97 14.45 -6.64 -11.32
C ALA A 97 14.11 -7.10 -12.76
N PHE A 98 12.87 -6.91 -13.22
CA PHE A 98 12.46 -7.21 -14.59
C PHE A 98 13.29 -6.42 -15.61
N PHE A 99 13.41 -5.11 -15.39
CA PHE A 99 14.12 -4.20 -16.29
C PHE A 99 15.63 -4.24 -16.12
N GLN A 100 16.14 -4.80 -15.02
CA GLN A 100 17.57 -5.02 -14.84
C GLN A 100 18.05 -6.27 -15.58
N LYS A 101 17.25 -7.34 -15.59
CA LYS A 101 17.59 -8.61 -16.24
C LYS A 101 17.31 -8.61 -17.74
N VAL A 102 16.33 -7.85 -18.21
CA VAL A 102 15.96 -7.79 -19.62
C VAL A 102 16.47 -6.48 -20.24
N GLN A 103 17.44 -6.59 -21.16
CA GLN A 103 17.99 -5.45 -21.91
C GLN A 103 17.23 -5.15 -23.22
N ALA A 104 16.18 -5.91 -23.53
CA ALA A 104 15.43 -5.73 -24.77
C ALA A 104 14.36 -4.62 -24.65
N VAL A 105 14.15 -3.90 -25.75
CA VAL A 105 13.18 -2.82 -25.85
C VAL A 105 11.80 -3.43 -26.09
N PHE A 106 11.12 -3.80 -25.01
CA PHE A 106 9.72 -4.21 -25.07
C PHE A 106 8.79 -2.99 -25.00
N LEU A 107 7.71 -3.03 -25.76
CA LEU A 107 6.75 -1.93 -25.88
C LEU A 107 5.75 -1.96 -24.72
N ASN A 108 6.26 -1.70 -23.51
CA ASN A 108 5.45 -1.63 -22.30
C ASN A 108 4.62 -0.35 -22.28
N ARG A 109 3.33 -0.47 -21.96
CA ARG A 109 2.40 0.66 -21.83
C ARG A 109 2.45 1.20 -20.41
N TRP A 110 2.92 2.43 -20.25
CA TRP A 110 3.12 3.06 -18.95
C TRP A 110 1.97 3.99 -18.58
N PHE A 111 1.54 3.91 -17.32
CA PHE A 111 0.44 4.69 -16.77
C PHE A 111 0.82 5.29 -15.43
N SER A 112 0.46 6.55 -15.21
CA SER A 112 0.65 7.25 -13.93
C SER A 112 -0.43 6.91 -12.90
N SER A 113 -1.53 6.29 -13.33
CA SER A 113 -2.67 5.92 -12.50
C SER A 113 -3.12 4.49 -12.75
N TYR A 114 -3.40 3.76 -11.66
CA TYR A 114 -3.99 2.42 -11.72
C TYR A 114 -5.28 2.38 -12.55
N LYS A 115 -6.15 3.40 -12.44
CA LYS A 115 -7.43 3.44 -13.17
C LYS A 115 -7.24 3.48 -14.69
N GLU A 116 -6.15 4.08 -15.17
CA GLU A 116 -5.85 4.10 -16.60
C GLU A 116 -5.24 2.78 -17.04
N ALA A 117 -4.35 2.22 -16.22
CA ALA A 117 -3.73 0.93 -16.48
C ALA A 117 -4.76 -0.21 -16.53
N ALA A 118 -5.71 -0.23 -15.59
CA ALA A 118 -6.80 -1.20 -15.56
C ALA A 118 -7.71 -1.10 -16.80
N ARG A 119 -8.07 0.13 -17.22
CA ARG A 119 -8.84 0.33 -18.47
C ARG A 119 -8.08 -0.16 -19.70
N SER A 120 -6.77 0.06 -19.73
CA SER A 120 -5.93 -0.41 -20.84
C SER A 120 -5.79 -1.94 -20.86
N LEU A 121 -5.69 -2.56 -19.68
CA LEU A 121 -5.71 -4.01 -19.52
C LEU A 121 -7.03 -4.61 -20.03
N GLU A 122 -8.18 -4.00 -19.69
CA GLU A 122 -9.49 -4.46 -20.16
C GLU A 122 -9.67 -4.28 -21.68
N ALA A 123 -9.20 -3.16 -22.24
CA ALA A 123 -9.40 -2.83 -23.65
C ALA A 123 -8.48 -3.59 -24.61
N GLN A 124 -7.25 -3.88 -24.19
CA GLN A 124 -6.19 -4.40 -25.08
C GLN A 124 -5.52 -5.67 -24.53
N GLY A 125 -5.85 -6.10 -23.32
CA GLY A 125 -5.20 -7.25 -22.67
C GLY A 125 -3.78 -6.96 -22.20
N GLY A 126 -3.05 -8.03 -21.86
CA GLY A 126 -1.70 -8.00 -21.32
C GLY A 126 -1.64 -8.38 -19.83
N PHE A 127 -0.56 -7.97 -19.17
CA PHE A 127 -0.30 -8.23 -17.76
C PHE A 127 0.08 -6.92 -17.05
N LEU A 128 -0.68 -6.57 -16.01
CA LEU A 128 -0.53 -5.31 -15.29
C LEU A 128 0.34 -5.50 -14.05
N PHE A 129 1.41 -4.71 -13.96
CA PHE A 129 2.34 -4.73 -12.84
C PHE A 129 2.52 -3.33 -12.22
N PRO A 130 2.72 -3.24 -10.89
CA PRO A 130 3.13 -2.01 -10.24
C PRO A 130 4.60 -1.69 -10.55
N PHE A 131 4.95 -0.42 -10.73
CA PHE A 131 6.34 0.04 -10.80
C PHE A 131 6.49 1.38 -10.09
N ARG A 132 7.05 1.35 -8.87
CA ARG A 132 7.14 2.53 -7.99
C ARG A 132 5.76 3.21 -7.80
N ALA A 133 5.60 4.45 -8.26
CA ALA A 133 4.36 5.21 -8.21
C ALA A 133 3.53 5.12 -9.51
N GLN A 134 3.96 4.30 -10.46
CA GLN A 134 3.34 4.08 -11.76
C GLN A 134 2.89 2.62 -11.89
N CYS A 135 2.19 2.33 -12.97
CA CYS A 135 1.84 0.98 -13.38
C CYS A 135 2.22 0.80 -14.85
N PHE A 136 2.57 -0.43 -15.24
CA PHE A 136 2.79 -0.74 -16.64
C PHE A 136 2.05 -2.02 -17.02
N VAL A 137 1.61 -2.07 -18.29
CA VAL A 137 1.06 -3.27 -18.91
C VAL A 137 2.07 -3.80 -19.92
N CYS A 138 2.46 -5.05 -19.75
CA CYS A 138 3.37 -5.74 -20.66
C CYS A 138 2.63 -6.87 -21.40
N GLU A 139 3.22 -7.32 -22.50
CA GLU A 139 2.72 -8.46 -23.28
C GLU A 139 3.36 -9.77 -22.84
N ALA A 140 2.84 -10.90 -23.35
CA ALA A 140 3.33 -12.23 -23.02
C ALA A 140 4.82 -12.41 -23.34
N ASP A 141 5.29 -11.81 -24.44
CA ASP A 141 6.68 -11.87 -24.89
C ASP A 141 7.65 -11.28 -23.84
N PHE A 142 7.25 -10.23 -23.13
CA PHE A 142 8.04 -9.64 -22.06
C PHE A 142 8.19 -10.63 -20.88
N LEU A 143 7.11 -11.33 -20.53
CA LEU A 143 7.15 -12.35 -19.48
C LEU A 143 8.02 -13.54 -19.90
N GLN A 144 7.90 -14.01 -21.13
CA GLN A 144 8.73 -15.09 -21.66
C GLN A 144 10.21 -14.73 -21.65
N ALA A 145 10.56 -13.49 -22.00
CA ALA A 145 11.95 -13.00 -21.93
C ALA A 145 12.50 -12.95 -20.50
N LEU A 146 11.63 -12.83 -19.50
CA LEU A 146 11.96 -12.95 -18.07
C LEU A 146 12.02 -14.41 -17.59
N GLY A 147 11.77 -15.40 -18.47
CA GLY A 147 11.63 -16.80 -18.08
C GLY A 147 10.36 -17.10 -17.28
N ILE A 148 9.38 -16.21 -17.34
CA ILE A 148 8.07 -16.36 -16.69
C ILE A 148 7.13 -17.00 -17.71
N ASP A 149 6.39 -18.04 -17.29
CA ASP A 149 5.38 -18.67 -18.13
C ASP A 149 4.10 -17.81 -18.18
N PRO A 150 3.76 -17.18 -19.33
CA PRO A 150 2.52 -16.42 -19.48
C PRO A 150 1.27 -17.31 -19.59
N GLY A 151 1.44 -18.62 -19.83
CA GLY A 151 0.37 -19.61 -19.94
C GLY A 151 -0.10 -20.17 -18.59
N ASP A 152 0.51 -19.74 -17.48
CA ASP A 152 0.12 -20.19 -16.15
C ASP A 152 -1.36 -19.82 -15.87
N PRO A 153 -2.24 -20.79 -15.55
CA PRO A 153 -3.65 -20.51 -15.31
C PRO A 153 -3.89 -19.59 -14.10
N ASP A 154 -2.93 -19.47 -13.18
CA ASP A 154 -3.03 -18.53 -12.08
C ASP A 154 -3.05 -17.06 -12.56
N TRP A 155 -2.50 -16.75 -13.75
CA TRP A 155 -2.60 -15.42 -14.37
C TRP A 155 -4.04 -15.07 -14.73
N GLU A 156 -4.80 -16.03 -15.26
CA GLU A 156 -6.21 -15.79 -15.61
C GLU A 156 -7.08 -15.72 -14.37
N ARG A 157 -6.81 -16.56 -13.35
CA ARG A 157 -7.51 -16.55 -12.06
C ARG A 157 -7.37 -15.22 -11.34
N MET A 158 -6.18 -14.62 -11.36
CA MET A 158 -5.98 -13.30 -10.79
C MET A 158 -6.52 -12.16 -11.67
N GLY A 159 -6.89 -12.44 -12.92
CA GLY A 159 -7.36 -11.45 -13.90
C GLY A 159 -6.23 -10.65 -14.56
N ARG A 160 -5.00 -11.18 -14.56
CA ARG A 160 -3.78 -10.54 -15.09
C ARG A 160 -3.47 -9.16 -14.47
N ASP A 161 -4.05 -8.88 -13.30
CA ASP A 161 -3.84 -7.67 -12.51
C ASP A 161 -3.05 -8.00 -11.24
N TRP A 162 -1.75 -7.66 -11.23
CA TRP A 162 -0.89 -7.86 -10.06
C TRP A 162 -1.15 -6.85 -8.94
N VAL A 163 -1.69 -5.68 -9.28
CA VAL A 163 -1.96 -4.60 -8.33
C VAL A 163 -3.22 -4.89 -7.52
N ARG A 164 -4.27 -5.42 -8.18
CA ARG A 164 -5.52 -5.84 -7.55
C ARG A 164 -5.95 -7.21 -8.07
N PRO A 165 -5.30 -8.29 -7.61
CA PRO A 165 -5.65 -9.64 -8.04
C PRO A 165 -7.07 -9.98 -7.58
N ARG A 166 -7.85 -10.62 -8.47
CA ARG A 166 -9.16 -11.18 -8.11
C ARG A 166 -9.03 -12.39 -7.17
N ASP A 167 -7.94 -13.16 -7.33
CA ASP A 167 -7.59 -14.32 -6.51
C ASP A 167 -6.21 -14.10 -5.86
N ARG A 168 -6.21 -13.93 -4.53
CA ARG A 168 -4.98 -13.72 -3.76
C ARG A 168 -4.12 -14.98 -3.66
N ALA A 169 -4.72 -16.17 -3.62
CA ALA A 169 -3.98 -17.42 -3.56
C ALA A 169 -3.27 -17.73 -4.87
N ALA A 170 -3.89 -17.37 -6.01
CA ALA A 170 -3.23 -17.42 -7.32
C ALA A 170 -2.02 -16.49 -7.39
N LYS A 171 -2.16 -15.25 -6.88
CA LYS A 171 -1.03 -14.31 -6.79
C LYS A 171 0.11 -14.88 -5.94
N GLU A 172 -0.17 -15.42 -4.77
CA GLU A 172 0.87 -15.98 -3.88
C GLU A 172 1.64 -17.14 -4.53
N ARG A 173 0.95 -18.01 -5.27
CA ARG A 173 1.61 -19.09 -6.04
C ARG A 173 2.52 -18.56 -7.15
N LEU A 174 2.05 -17.58 -7.92
CA LEU A 174 2.86 -16.93 -8.95
C LEU A 174 4.05 -16.18 -8.34
N GLU A 175 3.83 -15.50 -7.22
CA GLU A 175 4.87 -14.76 -6.51
C GLU A 175 5.96 -15.68 -6.00
N ALA A 176 5.60 -16.84 -5.43
CA ALA A 176 6.57 -17.86 -5.03
C ALA A 176 7.42 -18.35 -6.22
N LYS A 177 6.81 -18.56 -7.40
CA LYS A 177 7.54 -18.93 -8.63
C LYS A 177 8.49 -17.82 -9.08
N LEU A 178 8.03 -16.57 -9.06
CA LEU A 178 8.84 -15.41 -9.45
C LEU A 178 10.01 -15.17 -8.50
N VAL A 179 9.79 -15.35 -7.20
CA VAL A 179 10.85 -15.30 -6.18
C VAL A 179 11.87 -16.42 -6.41
N ALA A 180 11.42 -17.65 -6.72
CA ALA A 180 12.32 -18.76 -7.05
C ALA A 180 13.14 -18.51 -8.33
N LEU A 181 12.63 -17.72 -9.28
CA LEU A 181 13.36 -17.24 -10.46
C LEU A 181 14.31 -16.06 -10.17
N GLY A 182 14.41 -15.64 -8.90
CA GLY A 182 15.27 -14.55 -8.45
C GLY A 182 14.71 -13.17 -8.81
N TYR A 183 13.38 -13.01 -8.83
CA TYR A 183 12.67 -11.72 -8.91
C TYR A 183 12.03 -11.32 -7.57
N GLY A 184 12.39 -11.99 -6.49
CA GLY A 184 12.03 -11.58 -5.14
C GLY A 184 12.77 -10.29 -4.77
N GLY A 185 12.15 -9.46 -3.92
CA GLY A 185 12.83 -8.32 -3.33
C GLY A 185 13.97 -8.81 -2.45
N ASP A 186 15.21 -8.63 -2.93
CA ASP A 186 16.39 -9.20 -2.30
C ASP A 186 16.57 -8.65 -0.89
N HIS A 187 16.79 -9.57 0.04
CA HIS A 187 17.21 -9.28 1.40
C HIS A 187 18.74 -9.23 1.33
N ASP A 188 19.31 -8.07 0.99
CA ASP A 188 20.74 -7.85 1.25
C ASP A 188 20.87 -7.63 2.77
N VAL A 189 20.94 -8.74 3.51
CA VAL A 189 21.39 -8.74 4.90
C VAL A 189 22.90 -8.64 4.85
N ARG A 190 23.39 -7.42 4.98
CA ARG A 190 24.74 -7.14 5.46
C ARG A 190 24.68 -6.15 6.60
#